data_AF-A0A800EQ27-F1
#
_entry.id   AF-A0A800EQ27-F1
#
_cell.length_a   1.000
_cell.length_b   1.000
_cell.length_c   1.000
_cell.angle_alpha   90.00
_cell.angle_beta   90.00
_cell.angle_gamma   90.00
#
_symmetry.space_group_name_H-M   'P 1'
#
loop_
_entity.id
_entity.type
_entity.pdbx_description
1 polymer ?
#
loop_
_entity_poly.entity_id
_entity_poly.type
_entity_poly.pdbx_seq_one_letter_code
_entity_poly.pdbx_strand_id
1 'polypeptide(L)' 'MIAVPSKDRLLDRLPASEEARAFAEFLGAEFVDGADAFDGLSASDVRDHWLRYDGHWAQSGSDRFAKHVSEIITEWADR' A
#
# COMPACT_ATOMS: atom_id res chain seq x y z
N MET A 1 -9.43 2.54 -6.55
CA MET A 1 -9.26 2.77 -5.10
C MET A 1 -8.00 2.04 -4.66
N ILE A 2 -7.07 2.74 -4.03
CA ILE A 2 -5.83 2.13 -3.52
C ILE A 2 -5.97 1.99 -2.01
N ALA A 3 -5.91 0.76 -1.51
CA ALA A 3 -5.97 0.47 -0.09
C ALA A 3 -4.58 0.67 0.55
N VAL A 4 -4.42 1.71 1.36
CA VAL A 4 -3.15 2.03 2.02
C VAL A 4 -2.83 0.97 3.10
N PRO A 5 -1.68 0.29 3.06
CA PRO A 5 -1.32 -0.71 4.06
C PRO A 5 -0.88 -0.04 5.37
N SER A 6 -1.24 -0.65 6.51
CA SER A 6 -0.65 -0.29 7.79
C SER A 6 0.68 -1.01 8.01
N LYS A 7 1.53 -0.47 8.91
CA LYS A 7 2.79 -1.12 9.32
C LYS A 7 2.55 -2.55 9.78
N ASP A 8 1.61 -2.73 10.70
CA ASP A 8 1.36 -4.01 11.35
C ASP A 8 0.84 -5.04 10.34
N ARG A 9 -0.02 -4.62 9.41
CA ARG A 9 -0.49 -5.48 8.31
C ARG A 9 0.67 -6.06 7.50
N LEU A 10 1.67 -5.24 7.16
CA LEU A 10 2.83 -5.70 6.40
C LEU A 10 3.74 -6.61 7.23
N LEU A 11 3.97 -6.27 8.50
CA LEU A 11 4.83 -7.04 9.39
C LEU A 11 4.25 -8.42 9.69
N ASP A 12 2.92 -8.50 9.87
CA ASP A 12 2.21 -9.73 10.18
C ASP A 12 1.75 -10.50 8.93
N ARG A 13 2.03 -9.96 7.73
CA ARG A 13 1.64 -10.51 6.42
C ARG A 13 0.15 -10.80 6.32
N LEU A 14 -0.65 -9.87 6.82
CA LEU A 14 -2.10 -9.97 6.79
C LEU A 14 -2.65 -9.61 5.39
N PRO A 15 -3.73 -10.28 4.95
CA PRO A 15 -4.35 -9.99 3.66
C PRO A 15 -4.96 -8.57 3.63
N ALA A 16 -5.38 -8.14 2.44
CA ALA A 16 -6.16 -6.91 2.29
C ALA A 16 -7.46 -6.96 3.09
N SER A 17 -7.91 -5.80 3.56
CA SER A 17 -9.22 -5.67 4.19
C SER A 17 -10.31 -6.00 3.17
N GLU A 18 -11.13 -7.00 3.50
CA GLU A 18 -12.31 -7.36 2.71
C GLU A 18 -13.32 -6.21 2.69
N GLU A 19 -13.37 -5.40 3.76
CA GLU A 19 -14.19 -4.18 3.82
C GLU A 19 -13.71 -3.14 2.79
N ALA A 20 -12.39 -2.96 2.66
CA ALA A 20 -11.83 -2.07 1.65
C ALA A 20 -12.13 -2.58 0.22
N ARG A 21 -12.01 -3.89 -0.01
CA ARG A 21 -12.35 -4.49 -1.30
C ARG A 21 -13.84 -4.32 -1.63
N ALA A 22 -14.73 -4.62 -0.70
CA ALA A 22 -16.16 -4.44 -0.86
C ALA A 22 -16.54 -2.97 -1.09
N PHE A 23 -15.84 -2.03 -0.43
CA PHE A 23 -16.06 -0.61 -0.64
C PHE A 23 -15.62 -0.15 -2.04
N ALA A 24 -14.51 -0.66 -2.57
CA ALA A 24 -14.11 -0.39 -3.95
C ALA A 24 -15.14 -0.92 -4.95
N GLU A 25 -15.64 -2.14 -4.73
CA GLU A 25 -16.70 -2.75 -5.56
C GLU A 25 -17.98 -1.91 -5.53
N PHE A 26 -18.42 -1.48 -4.34
CA PHE A 26 -19.58 -0.61 -4.18
C PHE A 26 -19.46 0.70 -4.97
N LEU A 27 -18.26 1.27 -5.04
CA LEU A 27 -17.98 2.48 -5.82
C LEU A 27 -17.83 2.22 -7.33
N GLY A 28 -17.84 0.95 -7.77
CA GLY A 28 -17.49 0.59 -9.15
C GLY A 28 -16.03 0.91 -9.49
N ALA A 29 -15.14 0.97 -8.49
CA ALA A 29 -13.74 1.31 -8.66
C ALA A 29 -12.86 0.05 -8.71
N GLU A 30 -11.80 0.09 -9.52
CA GLU A 30 -10.75 -0.93 -9.49
C GLU A 30 -10.09 -0.97 -8.10
N PHE A 31 -9.95 -2.15 -7.50
CA PHE A 31 -9.27 -2.31 -6.21
C PHE A 31 -7.78 -2.59 -6.43
N VAL A 32 -6.93 -1.78 -5.80
CA VAL A 32 -5.48 -1.96 -5.77
C VAL A 32 -5.04 -2.15 -4.32
N ASP A 33 -4.28 -3.22 -4.06
CA ASP A 33 -3.68 -3.44 -2.76
C ASP A 33 -2.37 -2.65 -2.65
N GLY A 34 -2.34 -1.60 -1.85
CA GLY A 34 -1.15 -0.79 -1.67
C GLY A 34 -0.01 -1.52 -0.93
N ALA A 35 -0.27 -2.71 -0.37
CA ALA A 35 0.76 -3.55 0.24
C ALA A 35 1.83 -3.98 -0.77
N ASP A 36 1.44 -4.15 -2.03
CA ASP A 36 2.31 -4.59 -3.13
C ASP A 36 3.53 -3.66 -3.32
N ALA A 37 3.38 -2.37 -2.97
CA ALA A 37 4.49 -1.41 -2.96
C ALA A 37 5.66 -1.85 -2.06
N PHE A 38 5.43 -2.67 -1.05
CA PHE A 38 6.41 -3.12 -0.06
C PHE A 38 6.76 -4.61 -0.19
N ASP A 39 6.35 -5.26 -1.27
CA ASP A 39 6.65 -6.68 -1.49
C ASP A 39 8.16 -6.96 -1.56
N GLY A 40 8.52 -8.15 -1.07
CA GLY A 40 9.90 -8.63 -1.03
C GLY A 40 10.78 -8.02 0.06
N LEU A 41 10.27 -7.06 0.84
CA LEU A 41 11.02 -6.48 1.96
C LEU A 41 11.08 -7.39 3.18
N SER A 42 12.18 -7.32 3.92
CA SER A 42 12.26 -7.92 5.24
C SER A 42 11.45 -7.11 6.27
N ALA A 43 11.12 -7.73 7.40
CA ALA A 43 10.45 -7.01 8.49
C ALA A 43 11.30 -5.86 9.06
N SER A 44 12.63 -5.88 8.89
CA SER A 44 13.50 -4.75 9.26
C SER A 44 13.31 -3.60 8.27
N ASP A 45 13.40 -3.90 6.97
CA ASP A 45 13.28 -2.89 5.91
C ASP A 45 11.89 -2.23 5.90
N VAL A 46 10.84 -3.00 6.20
CA VAL A 46 9.49 -2.44 6.42
C VAL A 46 9.52 -1.45 7.56
N ARG A 47 10.15 -1.74 8.70
CA ARG A 47 10.20 -0.80 9.83
C ARG A 47 10.96 0.48 9.50
N ASP A 48 11.99 0.42 8.66
CA ASP A 48 12.79 1.58 8.26
C ASP A 48 12.02 2.58 7.37
N HIS A 49 10.90 2.15 6.77
CA HIS A 49 10.00 3.00 6.01
C HIS A 49 8.92 3.69 6.86
N TRP A 50 8.85 3.40 8.16
CA TRP A 50 7.87 3.97 9.09
C TRP A 50 8.55 4.82 10.16
N LEU A 51 7.83 5.83 10.62
CA LEU A 51 8.20 6.53 11.84
C LEU A 51 8.05 5.58 13.04
N ARG A 52 9.05 5.54 13.92
CA ARG A 52 9.18 4.51 14.97
C ARG A 52 7.95 4.39 15.87
N TYR A 53 7.36 5.52 16.24
CA TYR A 53 6.25 5.61 17.19
C TYR A 53 4.96 6.16 16.57
N ASP A 54 4.89 6.19 15.24
CA ASP A 54 3.75 6.70 14.50
C ASP A 54 3.22 5.62 13.55
N GLY A 55 1.95 5.73 13.18
CA GLY A 55 1.30 4.86 12.19
C GLY A 55 1.65 5.23 10.74
N HIS A 56 2.13 6.45 10.53
CA HIS A 56 2.49 6.99 9.22
C HIS A 56 3.91 6.60 8.79
N TRP A 57 4.10 6.63 7.48
CA TRP A 57 5.39 6.45 6.85
C TRP A 57 6.38 7.55 7.22
N ALA A 58 7.65 7.19 7.21
CA ALA A 58 8.71 8.16 6.96
C ALA A 58 8.69 8.55 5.47
N GLN A 59 9.44 9.60 5.10
CA GLN A 59 9.52 10.04 3.72
C GLN A 59 9.89 8.90 2.75
N SER A 60 10.81 8.03 3.14
CA SER A 60 11.24 6.89 2.33
C SER A 60 10.09 5.91 2.01
N GLY A 61 9.17 5.68 2.95
CA GLY A 61 8.00 4.84 2.73
C GLY A 61 7.00 5.51 1.79
N SER A 62 6.79 6.82 1.96
CA SER A 62 5.96 7.62 1.06
C SER A 62 6.49 7.62 -0.37
N ASP A 63 7.80 7.85 -0.55
CA ASP A 63 8.44 7.86 -1.88
C ASP A 63 8.32 6.51 -2.59
N ARG A 64 8.55 5.41 -1.85
CA ARG A 64 8.40 4.04 -2.37
C ARG A 64 6.97 3.77 -2.82
N PHE A 65 5.99 4.11 -1.98
CA PHE A 65 4.59 3.95 -2.29
C PHE A 65 4.16 4.80 -3.49
N ALA A 66 4.57 6.07 -3.53
CA ALA A 66 4.26 6.98 -4.61
C ALA A 66 4.83 6.50 -5.96
N LYS A 67 6.05 5.95 -5.96
CA LYS A 67 6.62 5.34 -7.16
C LYS A 67 5.76 4.19 -7.68
N HIS A 68 5.40 3.25 -6.83
CA HIS A 68 4.54 2.12 -7.22
C HIS A 68 3.18 2.58 -7.74
N VAL A 69 2.54 3.52 -7.04
CA VAL A 69 1.24 4.08 -7.47
C VAL A 69 1.36 4.82 -8.81
N SER A 70 2.48 5.51 -9.07
CA SER A 70 2.69 6.18 -10.35
C SER A 70 2.71 5.22 -11.53
N GLU A 71 3.28 4.02 -11.36
CA GLU A 71 3.32 2.98 -12.39
C GLU A 71 1.90 2.52 -12.74
N ILE A 72 1.08 2.27 -11.72
CA ILE A 72 -0.34 1.90 -11.89
C ILE A 72 -1.15 3.00 -12.59
N ILE A 73 -0.96 4.26 -12.19
CA ILE A 73 -1.67 5.38 -12.81
C ILE A 73 -1.27 5.55 -14.28
N THR A 74 0.01 5.34 -14.61
CA THR A 74 0.47 5.35 -16.00
C THR A 74 -0.22 4.25 -16.81
N GLU A 75 -0.28 3.02 -16.28
CA GLU A 75 -1.00 1.93 -16.95
C GLU A 75 -2.49 2.24 -17.16
N TRP A 76 -3.14 2.94 -16.22
CA TRP A 76 -4.52 3.38 -16.39
C TRP A 76 -4.70 4.46 -17.45
N ALA A 77 -3.71 5.36 -17.59
CA ALA A 77 -3.76 6.42 -18.59
C ALA A 77 -3.64 5.89 -20.02
N ASP A 78 -3.00 4.73 -20.20
CA ASP A 78 -2.79 4.08 -21.48
C ASP A 78 -3.96 3.16 -21.92
N ARG A 79 -5.04 3.09 -21.13
CA ARG A 79 -6.23 2.24 -21.38
C ARG A 79 -7.34 2.90 -22.20
#